data_AF-A0A3D2CUN6-F1
#
_entry.id   AF-A0A3D2CUN6-F1
#
_cell.length_a   1.000
_cell.length_b   1.000
_cell.length_c   1.000
_cell.angle_alpha   90.00
_cell.angle_beta   90.00
_cell.angle_gamma   90.00
#
_symmetry.space_group_name_H-M   'P 1'
#
loop_
_entity.id
_entity.type
_entity.pdbx_description
1 polymer ?
#
loop_
_entity_poly.entity_id
_entity_poly.type
_entity_poly.pdbx_seq_one_letter_code
_entity_poly.pdbx_strand_id
1 'polypeptide(L)'
;MSDKLFFKGRQDARQNHIKYGHKNKSSNKAGSKKYPLALVVTTEARKIDVEILVDNAGLFAEVSIDSSAGAVESITELTMLLNKQAAVKIDQVPGRNDPCVCGSGNKYKKCCG
;
A
#
# COMPACT_ATOMS: atom_id res chain seq x y z
N MET A 1 -14.32 17.74 40.01
CA MET A 1 -15.26 16.64 40.26
C MET A 1 -14.46 15.51 40.87
N SER A 2 -14.38 15.52 42.19
CA SER A 2 -13.64 14.56 43.01
C SER A 2 -14.49 13.29 43.14
N ASP A 3 -14.28 12.34 42.23
CA ASP A 3 -14.99 11.07 42.29
C ASP A 3 -14.40 10.20 43.40
N LYS A 4 -15.09 10.31 44.53
CA LYS A 4 -15.06 9.49 45.72
C LYS A 4 -15.25 8.01 45.35
N LEU A 5 -14.17 7.26 45.18
CA LEU A 5 -14.26 5.83 44.86
C LEU A 5 -13.32 4.95 45.68
N PHE A 6 -13.02 5.35 46.92
CA PHE A 6 -12.40 4.44 47.90
C PHE A 6 -13.48 3.86 48.81
N PHE A 7 -14.32 2.95 48.31
CA PHE A 7 -15.19 2.16 49.20
C PHE A 7 -14.29 1.24 50.05
N LYS A 8 -14.22 1.50 51.36
CA LYS A 8 -13.39 0.75 52.33
C LYS A 8 -11.89 0.68 51.98
N GLY A 9 -11.34 1.76 51.41
CA GLY A 9 -9.89 1.87 51.17
C GLY A 9 -9.33 0.97 50.06
N ARG A 10 -10.17 0.34 49.24
CA ARG A 10 -9.73 -0.39 48.06
C ARG A 10 -9.64 0.55 46.86
N GLN A 11 -8.54 0.48 46.12
CA GLN A 11 -8.40 1.13 44.82
C GLN A 11 -9.29 0.38 43.81
N ASP A 12 -10.15 1.10 43.09
CA ASP A 12 -10.88 0.51 41.97
C ASP A 12 -9.91 -0.03 40.92
N ALA A 13 -10.23 -1.20 40.38
CA ALA A 13 -9.44 -1.81 39.32
C ALA A 13 -9.40 -0.87 38.10
N ARG A 14 -8.18 -0.58 37.62
CA ARG A 14 -8.03 0.23 36.40
C ARG A 14 -8.79 -0.42 35.26
N GLN A 15 -9.69 0.34 34.64
CA GLN A 15 -10.38 -0.11 33.43
C GLN A 15 -9.35 -0.31 32.31
N ASN A 16 -9.46 -1.41 31.58
CA ASN A 16 -8.62 -1.66 30.42
C ASN A 16 -9.25 -1.01 29.18
N HIS A 17 -8.59 -0.02 28.61
CA HIS A 17 -9.05 0.69 27.40
C HIS A 17 -8.54 0.06 26.09
N ILE A 18 -7.81 -1.05 26.16
CA ILE A 18 -7.31 -1.76 24.98
C ILE A 18 -8.50 -2.40 24.25
N LYS A 19 -8.84 -1.86 23.07
CA LYS A 19 -9.85 -2.42 22.18
C LYS A 19 -9.21 -3.54 21.36
N TYR A 20 -9.58 -4.79 21.64
CA TYR A 20 -9.14 -5.96 20.87
C TYR A 20 -10.03 -6.17 19.64
N GLY A 21 -9.50 -6.82 18.60
CA GLY A 21 -10.28 -7.26 17.44
C GLY A 21 -10.37 -6.29 16.25
N HIS A 22 -9.67 -5.15 16.27
CA HIS A 22 -9.59 -4.27 15.10
C HIS A 22 -8.83 -4.95 13.96
N LYS A 23 -9.50 -5.20 12.84
CA LYS A 23 -8.90 -5.78 11.63
C LYS A 23 -8.78 -4.71 10.55
N ASN A 24 -7.56 -4.41 10.14
CA ASN A 24 -7.30 -3.49 9.03
C ASN A 24 -7.53 -4.20 7.69
N LYS A 25 -8.08 -3.49 6.70
CA LYS A 25 -8.26 -3.99 5.32
C LYS A 25 -6.96 -4.06 4.50
N SER A 26 -5.81 -4.32 5.14
CA SER A 26 -4.47 -4.25 4.55
C SER A 26 -4.26 -5.24 3.39
N SER A 27 -5.00 -6.35 3.38
CA SER A 27 -4.94 -7.35 2.31
C SER A 27 -5.71 -6.96 1.04
N ASN A 28 -6.49 -5.87 1.05
CA ASN A 28 -7.24 -5.42 -0.12
C ASN A 28 -6.30 -4.63 -1.04
N LYS A 29 -5.77 -5.30 -2.06
CA LYS A 29 -4.95 -4.66 -3.10
C LYS A 29 -5.85 -4.20 -4.25
N ALA A 30 -5.97 -2.89 -4.42
CA ALA A 30 -6.69 -2.30 -5.55
C ALA A 30 -6.07 -2.74 -6.89
N GLY A 31 -6.92 -3.03 -7.88
CA GLY A 31 -6.49 -3.56 -9.18
C GLY A 31 -6.13 -5.05 -9.17
N SER A 32 -6.48 -5.79 -8.12
CA SER A 32 -6.34 -7.25 -8.09
C SER A 32 -7.63 -7.92 -8.56
N LYS A 33 -7.55 -9.20 -8.97
CA LYS A 33 -8.74 -9.97 -9.40
C LYS A 33 -9.89 -9.97 -8.38
N LYS A 34 -9.58 -9.91 -7.08
CA LYS A 34 -10.58 -9.88 -6.01
C LYS A 34 -11.12 -8.47 -5.72
N TYR A 35 -10.34 -7.45 -6.06
CA TYR A 35 -10.65 -6.04 -5.83
C TYR A 35 -10.29 -5.24 -7.09
N PRO A 36 -11.09 -5.36 -8.17
CA PRO A 36 -10.85 -4.61 -9.40
C PRO A 36 -11.02 -3.11 -9.16
N LEU A 37 -10.37 -2.28 -9.97
CA LEU A 37 -10.57 -0.84 -9.96
C LEU A 37 -11.94 -0.50 -10.54
N ALA A 38 -12.70 0.37 -9.88
CA ALA A 38 -13.95 0.88 -10.42
C ALA A 38 -13.65 2.19 -11.16
N LEU A 39 -13.67 2.16 -12.49
CA LEU A 39 -13.33 3.30 -13.34
C LEU A 39 -14.54 3.77 -14.12
N VAL A 40 -14.71 5.09 -14.23
CA VAL A 40 -15.80 5.71 -15.00
C VAL A 40 -15.23 6.55 -16.12
N VAL A 41 -15.74 6.34 -17.32
CA VAL A 41 -15.30 7.01 -18.55
C VAL A 41 -16.52 7.58 -19.29
N THR A 42 -16.33 8.63 -20.07
CA THR A 42 -17.44 9.33 -20.75
C THR A 42 -17.74 8.83 -22.16
N THR A 43 -16.74 8.25 -22.84
CA THR A 43 -16.84 7.83 -24.24
C THR A 43 -16.33 6.40 -24.45
N GLU A 44 -16.85 5.74 -25.49
CA GLU A 44 -16.46 4.37 -25.86
C GLU A 44 -15.00 4.28 -26.31
N ALA A 45 -14.52 5.26 -27.08
CA ALA A 45 -13.12 5.30 -27.50
C ALA A 45 -12.18 5.33 -26.29
N ARG A 46 -12.49 6.16 -25.29
CA ARG A 46 -11.70 6.25 -24.05
C ARG A 46 -11.79 4.98 -23.22
N LYS A 47 -12.90 4.24 -23.26
CA LYS A 47 -13.02 2.95 -22.59
C LYS A 47 -12.00 1.95 -23.15
N ILE A 48 -11.89 1.84 -24.48
CA ILE A 48 -10.92 0.95 -25.14
C ILE A 48 -9.49 1.33 -24.75
N ASP A 49 -9.16 2.61 -24.77
CA ASP A 49 -7.83 3.09 -24.38
C ASP A 49 -7.50 2.71 -22.92
N VAL A 50 -8.46 2.89 -22.00
CA VAL A 50 -8.29 2.57 -20.59
C VAL A 50 -8.16 1.06 -20.38
N GLU A 51 -8.92 0.23 -21.08
CA GLU A 51 -8.80 -1.22 -21.03
C GLU A 51 -7.39 -1.68 -21.45
N ILE A 52 -6.86 -1.13 -22.54
CA ILE A 52 -5.49 -1.40 -22.99
C ILE A 52 -4.45 -0.97 -21.94
N LEU A 53 -4.64 0.18 -21.29
CA LEU A 53 -3.75 0.64 -20.21
C LEU A 53 -3.78 -0.28 -18.98
N VAL A 54 -4.96 -0.77 -18.61
CA VAL A 54 -5.14 -1.71 -17.49
C VAL A 54 -4.45 -3.03 -17.79
N ASP A 55 -4.62 -3.57 -19.00
CA ASP A 55 -4.02 -4.83 -19.43
C ASP A 55 -2.49 -4.74 -19.49
N ASN A 56 -1.96 -3.65 -20.04
CA ASN A 56 -0.51 -3.40 -20.09
C ASN A 56 0.11 -3.31 -18.67
N ALA A 57 -0.64 -2.80 -17.70
CA ALA A 57 -0.22 -2.74 -16.31
C ALA A 57 -0.44 -4.07 -15.55
N GLY A 58 -1.10 -5.06 -16.16
CA GLY A 58 -1.46 -6.33 -15.51
C GLY A 58 -2.44 -6.15 -14.35
N LEU A 59 -3.27 -5.10 -14.39
CA LEU A 59 -4.27 -4.79 -13.38
C LEU A 59 -5.65 -5.32 -13.81
N PHE A 60 -6.59 -5.37 -12.87
CA PHE A 60 -7.99 -5.69 -13.15
C PHE A 60 -8.87 -4.47 -12.86
N ALA A 61 -9.73 -4.08 -13.79
CA ALA A 61 -10.64 -2.96 -13.65
C ALA A 61 -12.01 -3.28 -14.25
N GLU A 62 -13.06 -2.70 -13.65
CA GLU A 62 -14.41 -2.63 -14.17
C GLU A 62 -14.65 -1.21 -14.67
N VAL A 63 -14.82 -1.04 -15.99
CA VAL A 63 -14.97 0.26 -16.64
C VAL A 63 -16.43 0.48 -17.04
N SER A 64 -17.10 1.45 -16.42
CA SER A 64 -18.44 1.89 -16.79
C SER A 64 -18.40 3.17 -17.63
N ILE A 65 -19.39 3.32 -18.52
CA ILE A 65 -19.55 4.51 -19.36
C ILE A 65 -20.68 5.37 -18.78
N ASP A 66 -20.36 6.62 -18.43
CA ASP A 66 -21.33 7.61 -18.00
C ASP A 66 -21.45 8.73 -19.05
N SER A 67 -22.52 8.67 -19.84
CA SER A 67 -22.80 9.61 -20.94
C SER A 67 -23.60 10.85 -20.54
N SER A 68 -23.73 11.13 -19.24
CA SER A 68 -24.54 12.26 -18.75
C SER A 68 -23.85 13.60 -19.03
N ALA A 69 -24.64 14.63 -19.33
CA ALA A 69 -24.16 15.99 -19.61
C ALA A 69 -23.56 16.62 -18.34
N GLY A 70 -22.27 16.40 -18.11
CA GLY A 70 -21.54 16.83 -16.91
C GLY A 70 -20.80 15.72 -16.17
N ALA A 71 -20.77 14.49 -16.69
CA ALA A 71 -20.00 13.41 -16.10
C ALA A 71 -18.48 13.72 -16.10
N VAL A 72 -17.83 13.46 -14.96
CA VAL A 72 -16.39 13.61 -14.78
C VAL A 72 -15.75 12.22 -14.82
N GLU A 73 -14.66 12.07 -15.59
CA GLU A 73 -13.89 10.83 -15.65
C GLU A 73 -13.30 10.48 -14.27
N SER A 74 -13.56 9.25 -13.79
CA SER A 74 -13.04 8.76 -12.51
C SER A 74 -11.90 7.76 -12.75
N ILE A 75 -10.73 8.28 -13.14
CA ILE A 75 -9.53 7.46 -13.51
C ILE A 75 -8.36 7.70 -12.54
N THR A 76 -8.58 8.45 -11.46
CA THR A 76 -7.53 8.87 -10.52
C THR A 76 -6.80 7.69 -9.87
N GLU A 77 -7.50 6.60 -9.54
CA GLU A 77 -6.88 5.43 -8.94
C GLU A 77 -5.89 4.73 -9.90
N LEU A 78 -6.28 4.61 -11.17
CA LEU A 78 -5.44 4.03 -12.21
C LEU A 78 -4.20 4.89 -12.45
N THR A 79 -4.35 6.21 -12.54
CA THR A 79 -3.20 7.11 -12.74
C THR A 79 -2.25 7.08 -11.54
N MET A 80 -2.77 7.01 -10.31
CA MET A 80 -1.94 6.86 -9.12
C MET A 80 -1.13 5.55 -9.13
N LEU A 81 -1.73 4.45 -9.58
CA LEU A 81 -1.03 3.16 -9.66
C LEU A 81 0.05 3.16 -10.74
N LEU A 82 -0.23 3.76 -11.91
CA LEU A 82 0.75 3.88 -13.00
C LEU A 82 1.92 4.79 -12.64
N ASN A 83 1.65 5.89 -11.93
CA ASN A 83 2.69 6.84 -11.50
C ASN A 83 3.48 6.36 -10.27
N LYS A 84 3.17 5.19 -9.72
CA LYS A 84 3.84 4.67 -8.54
C LYS A 84 5.29 4.33 -8.87
N GLN A 85 6.22 5.08 -8.27
CA GLN A 85 7.64 4.83 -8.43
C GLN A 85 8.01 3.44 -7.90
N ALA A 86 8.83 2.72 -8.66
CA ALA A 86 9.36 1.44 -8.23
C ALA A 86 10.27 1.62 -7.00
N ALA A 87 10.21 0.67 -6.07
CA ALA A 87 11.10 0.68 -4.91
C ALA A 87 12.55 0.53 -5.38
N VAL A 88 13.44 1.39 -4.89
CA VAL A 88 14.88 1.27 -5.12
C VAL A 88 15.35 -0.03 -4.46
N LYS A 89 15.80 -0.97 -5.29
CA LYS A 89 16.46 -2.19 -4.81
C LYS A 89 17.89 -1.84 -4.46
N ILE A 90 18.19 -1.86 -3.17
CA ILE A 90 19.56 -1.73 -2.67
C ILE A 90 20.09 -3.15 -2.53
N ASP A 91 21.19 -3.44 -3.20
CA ASP A 91 21.86 -4.73 -3.06
C ASP A 91 22.34 -4.93 -1.62
N GLN A 92 22.30 -6.18 -1.16
CA GLN A 92 22.73 -6.50 0.18
C GLN A 92 24.23 -6.19 0.33
N VAL A 93 24.58 -5.42 1.36
CA VAL A 93 25.98 -5.20 1.72
C VAL A 93 26.64 -6.55 1.99
N PRO A 94 27.85 -6.82 1.46
CA PRO A 94 28.55 -8.08 1.68
C PRO A 94 28.66 -8.40 3.17
N GLY A 95 28.52 -9.68 3.51
CA GLY A 95 28.64 -10.16 4.87
C GLY A 95 30.03 -9.90 5.43
N ARG A 96 30.13 -9.80 6.76
CA ARG A 96 31.37 -9.43 7.48
C ARG A 96 32.63 -10.22 7.04
N ASN A 97 32.46 -11.49 6.65
CA ASN A 97 33.57 -12.36 6.22
C ASN A 97 33.67 -12.56 4.70
N ASP A 98 32.74 -12.02 3.91
CA ASP A 98 32.71 -12.16 2.45
C ASP A 98 33.85 -11.37 1.79
N PRO A 99 34.29 -11.72 0.57
CA PRO A 99 35.30 -10.94 -0.15
C PRO A 99 34.82 -9.50 -0.33
N CYS A 100 35.73 -8.54 -0.09
CA CYS A 100 35.38 -7.14 -0.16
C CYS A 100 35.10 -6.69 -1.59
N VAL A 101 34.05 -5.88 -1.76
CA VAL A 101 33.68 -5.17 -3.00
C VAL A 101 34.81 -4.29 -3.57
N CYS A 102 35.82 -3.92 -2.77
CA CYS A 102 37.03 -3.22 -3.22
C CYS A 102 37.94 -4.07 -4.13
N GLY A 103 37.68 -5.38 -4.28
CA GLY A 103 38.51 -6.28 -5.09
C GLY A 103 39.84 -6.69 -4.44
N SER A 104 40.08 -6.31 -3.17
CA SER A 104 41.35 -6.57 -2.48
C SER A 104 41.58 -8.04 -2.08
N GLY A 105 40.60 -8.92 -2.29
CA GLY A 105 40.63 -10.31 -1.81
C GLY A 105 40.51 -10.46 -0.29
N ASN A 106 40.50 -9.37 0.47
CA ASN A 106 40.33 -9.39 1.92
C ASN A 106 38.85 -9.54 2.30
N LYS A 107 38.61 -10.09 3.50
CA LYS A 107 37.28 -10.12 4.12
C LYS A 107 36.74 -8.70 4.27
N TYR A 108 35.43 -8.49 4.06
CA TYR A 108 34.78 -7.18 4.10
C TYR A 108 35.13 -6.38 5.37
N LYS A 109 35.06 -7.03 6.55
CA LYS A 109 35.42 -6.45 7.87
C LYS A 109 36.87 -5.99 8.05
N LYS A 110 37.72 -6.22 7.06
CA LYS A 110 39.15 -5.90 7.06
C LYS A 110 39.53 -5.00 5.87
N CYS A 111 38.59 -4.59 5.00
CA CYS A 111 38.81 -3.61 3.92
C CYS A 111 37.84 -2.43 4.07
N CYS A 112 36.65 -2.51 3.48
CA CYS A 112 35.69 -1.40 3.41
C CYS A 112 34.58 -1.44 4.47
N GLY A 113 34.60 -2.46 5.34
CA GLY A 113 33.65 -2.63 6.44
C GLY A 113 34.30 -2.55 7.80
#